data_AF-A0A967WXY2-F1
#
_entry.id   AF-A0A967WXY2-F1
#
_cell.length_a   1.000
_cell.length_b   1.000
_cell.length_c   1.000
_cell.angle_alpha   90.00
_cell.angle_beta   90.00
_cell.angle_gamma   90.00
#
_symmetry.space_group_name_H-M   'P 1'
#
loop_
_entity.id
_entity.type
_entity.pdbx_description
1 polymer ?
#
loop_
_entity_poly.entity_id
_entity_poly.type
_entity_poly.pdbx_seq_one_letter_code
_entity_poly.pdbx_strand_id
1 'polypeptide(L)'
;AGVSTGVALLGWFLGWLIYGRKPLTEKVDPLEKPLGPVYTLLKNKYYFDELYHTIIIRPVIWFAGVCAVFDRVVIDAIVNAVGRFGRWLATWLKKAIDNPIVDGAVNGVGWVTQQAGEFMRATQTGNVQNYLLVAAATVVLLLVLFLWRG
;
A
#
# COMPACT_ATOMS: atom_id res chain seq x y z
N ALA A 1 49.65 5.59 -44.27
CA ALA A 1 49.49 6.70 -43.31
C ALA A 1 49.33 8.06 -44.00
N GLY A 2 50.18 8.44 -44.98
CA GLY A 2 50.11 9.79 -45.58
C GLY A 2 48.79 10.16 -46.27
N VAL A 3 48.13 9.22 -46.96
CA VAL A 3 46.87 9.50 -47.70
C VAL A 3 45.71 9.81 -46.74
N SER A 4 45.55 9.07 -45.64
CA SER A 4 44.50 9.31 -44.65
C SER A 4 44.72 10.61 -43.89
N THR A 5 45.98 10.94 -43.58
CA THR A 5 46.34 12.21 -42.94
C THR A 5 46.07 13.39 -43.88
N GLY A 6 46.37 13.26 -45.18
CA GLY A 6 46.06 14.30 -46.17
C GLY A 6 44.56 14.56 -46.32
N VAL A 7 43.74 13.52 -46.41
CA VAL A 7 42.27 13.65 -46.51
C VAL A 7 41.68 14.29 -45.24
N ALA A 8 42.18 13.92 -44.06
CA ALA A 8 41.73 14.51 -42.80
C ALA A 8 42.05 16.01 -42.72
N LEU A 9 43.27 16.41 -43.10
CA LEU A 9 43.68 17.81 -43.13
C LEU A 9 42.86 18.63 -44.15
N LEU A 10 42.57 18.05 -45.31
CA LEU A 10 41.69 18.67 -46.31
C LEU A 10 40.27 18.88 -45.79
N GLY A 11 39.68 17.87 -45.13
CA GLY A 11 38.35 18.00 -44.52
C GLY A 11 38.29 19.08 -43.46
N TRP A 12 39.30 19.14 -42.59
CA TRP A 12 39.42 20.18 -41.56
C TRP A 12 39.57 21.59 -42.19
N PHE A 13 40.44 21.72 -43.19
CA PHE A 13 40.67 22.98 -43.89
C PHE A 13 39.41 23.50 -44.61
N LEU A 14 38.66 22.62 -45.26
CA LEU A 14 37.38 22.96 -45.91
C LEU A 14 36.32 23.40 -44.88
N GLY A 15 36.22 22.70 -43.75
CA GLY A 15 35.32 23.10 -42.65
C GLY A 15 35.66 24.47 -42.09
N TRP A 16 36.96 24.76 -41.89
CA TRP A 16 37.41 26.07 -41.42
C TRP A 16 37.16 27.19 -42.44
N LEU A 17 37.32 26.93 -43.74
CA LEU A 17 37.00 27.89 -44.81
C LEU A 17 35.52 28.30 -44.83
N ILE A 18 34.63 27.34 -44.60
CA ILE A 18 33.17 27.53 -44.68
C ILE A 18 32.63 28.17 -43.39
N TYR A 19 33.03 27.65 -42.22
CA TYR A 19 32.45 28.03 -40.92
C TYR A 19 33.34 28.98 -40.09
N GLY A 20 34.65 29.03 -40.33
CA GLY A 20 35.60 29.80 -39.52
C GLY A 20 35.71 31.28 -39.92
N ARG A 21 35.38 31.64 -41.16
CA ARG A 21 35.51 33.02 -41.68
C ARG A 21 34.36 33.95 -41.30
N LYS A 22 33.20 33.40 -40.95
CA LYS A 22 32.03 34.17 -40.51
C LYS A 22 31.48 33.51 -39.26
N PRO A 23 31.54 34.16 -38.08
CA PRO A 23 30.78 33.66 -36.93
C PRO A 23 29.31 33.55 -37.35
N LEU A 24 28.63 32.48 -36.93
CA LEU A 24 27.23 32.20 -37.26
C LEU A 24 26.33 33.24 -36.56
N THR A 25 26.24 34.44 -37.14
CA THR A 25 25.43 35.56 -36.64
C THR A 25 23.93 35.36 -36.95
N GLU A 26 23.60 34.47 -37.88
CA GLU A 26 22.23 34.12 -38.27
C GLU A 26 22.02 32.60 -38.21
N LYS A 27 20.80 32.17 -37.87
CA LYS A 27 20.39 30.76 -37.68
C LYS A 27 20.38 29.90 -38.97
N VAL A 28 20.83 30.45 -40.10
CA VAL A 28 20.77 29.82 -41.42
C VAL A 28 22.15 29.28 -41.78
N ASP A 29 22.24 27.99 -42.07
CA ASP A 29 23.51 27.34 -42.40
C ASP A 29 23.99 27.79 -43.79
N PRO A 30 25.26 28.20 -43.95
CA PRO A 30 25.85 28.52 -45.26
C PRO A 30 25.67 27.44 -46.32
N LEU A 31 25.57 26.18 -45.92
CA LEU A 31 25.39 25.03 -46.81
C LEU A 31 23.93 24.79 -47.24
N GLU A 32 22.95 25.49 -46.66
CA GLU A 32 21.53 25.32 -46.97
C GLU A 32 21.18 25.71 -48.41
N LYS A 33 21.72 26.83 -48.92
CA LYS A 33 21.50 27.30 -50.29
C LYS A 33 22.11 26.40 -51.38
N PRO A 34 23.38 25.96 -51.28
CA PRO A 34 24.00 25.13 -52.33
C PRO A 34 23.51 23.67 -52.32
N LEU A 35 23.16 23.10 -51.16
CA LEU A 35 22.73 21.70 -51.06
C LEU A 35 21.21 21.52 -51.20
N GLY A 36 20.41 22.58 -51.00
CA GLY A 36 18.96 22.60 -51.23
C GLY A 36 18.23 21.38 -50.65
N PRO A 37 17.63 20.50 -51.48
CA PRO A 37 16.86 19.34 -51.00
C PRO A 37 17.73 18.25 -50.33
N VAL A 38 19.03 18.20 -50.62
CA VAL A 38 19.95 17.26 -49.93
C VAL A 38 20.22 17.72 -48.51
N TYR A 39 20.29 19.04 -48.30
CA TYR A 39 20.44 19.61 -46.97
C TYR A 39 19.22 19.32 -46.09
N THR A 40 18.00 19.42 -46.62
CA THR A 40 16.79 19.14 -45.84
C THR A 40 16.68 17.65 -45.48
N LEU A 41 17.07 16.74 -46.37
CA LEU A 41 17.16 15.31 -46.08
C LEU A 41 18.15 15.01 -44.95
N LEU A 42 19.37 15.55 -45.05
CA LEU A 42 20.41 15.38 -44.04
C LEU A 42 20.03 16.03 -42.70
N LYS A 43 19.46 17.24 -42.75
CA LYS A 43 18.97 18.00 -41.58
C LYS A 43 17.87 17.23 -40.84
N ASN A 44 16.97 16.59 -41.58
CA ASN A 44 15.90 15.76 -41.01
C ASN A 44 16.34 14.32 -40.71
N LYS A 45 17.65 14.04 -40.66
CA LYS A 45 18.21 12.70 -40.38
C LYS A 45 17.59 11.60 -41.25
N TYR A 46 17.41 11.92 -42.54
CA TYR A 46 16.76 11.05 -43.52
C TYR A 46 15.32 10.63 -43.16
N TYR A 47 14.64 11.38 -42.31
CA TYR A 47 13.29 11.10 -41.82
C TYR A 47 13.13 9.77 -41.08
N PHE A 48 14.23 9.07 -40.74
CA PHE A 48 14.14 7.80 -40.01
C PHE A 48 13.46 7.98 -38.66
N ASP A 49 13.78 9.05 -37.93
CA ASP A 49 13.22 9.31 -36.60
C ASP A 49 11.67 9.41 -36.63
N GLU A 50 11.12 10.17 -37.58
CA GLU A 50 9.68 10.33 -37.76
C GLU A 50 9.00 9.01 -38.16
N LEU A 51 9.67 8.24 -39.01
CA LEU A 51 9.19 6.94 -39.49
C LEU A 51 9.18 5.89 -38.37
N TYR A 52 10.25 5.82 -37.57
CA TYR A 52 10.30 5.00 -36.36
C TYR A 52 9.26 5.42 -35.33
N HIS A 53 9.10 6.73 -35.13
CA HIS A 53 8.13 7.26 -34.19
C HIS A 53 6.70 6.88 -34.56
N THR A 54 6.36 6.94 -35.84
CA THR A 54 5.02 6.66 -36.32
C THR A 54 4.73 5.16 -36.43
N ILE A 55 5.67 4.38 -36.97
CA ILE A 55 5.47 2.96 -37.25
C ILE A 55 5.67 2.09 -36.00
N ILE A 56 6.62 2.44 -35.13
CA ILE A 56 6.96 1.61 -33.97
C ILE A 56 6.50 2.26 -32.67
N ILE A 57 6.91 3.50 -32.40
CA ILE A 57 6.71 4.10 -31.06
C ILE A 57 5.23 4.34 -30.76
N ARG A 58 4.50 5.02 -31.65
CA ARG A 58 3.06 5.32 -31.47
C ARG A 58 2.20 4.09 -31.19
N PRO A 59 2.23 3.01 -32.00
CA PRO A 59 1.41 1.84 -31.72
C PRO A 59 1.84 1.10 -30.44
N VAL A 60 3.14 1.08 -30.12
CA VAL A 60 3.63 0.47 -28.88
C VAL A 60 3.11 1.22 -27.65
N ILE A 61 3.14 2.56 -27.64
CA ILE A 61 2.61 3.36 -26.52
C ILE A 61 1.10 3.17 -26.40
N TRP A 62 0.37 3.16 -27.52
CA TRP A 62 -1.06 2.89 -27.52
C TRP A 62 -1.37 1.51 -26.92
N PHE A 63 -0.65 0.48 -27.33
CA PHE A 63 -0.81 -0.88 -26.82
C PHE A 63 -0.49 -0.98 -25.32
N ALA A 64 0.58 -0.33 -24.87
CA ALA A 64 0.91 -0.23 -23.45
C ALA A 64 -0.23 0.45 -22.66
N GLY A 65 -0.87 1.47 -23.23
CA GLY A 65 -2.07 2.10 -22.66
C GLY A 65 -3.24 1.12 -22.52
N VAL A 66 -3.50 0.28 -23.52
CA VAL A 66 -4.54 -0.76 -23.46
C VAL A 66 -4.25 -1.79 -22.37
N CYS A 67 -3.00 -2.27 -22.28
CA CYS A 67 -2.59 -3.19 -21.22
C CYS A 67 -2.75 -2.56 -19.82
N ALA A 68 -2.41 -1.28 -19.66
CA ALA A 68 -2.57 -0.57 -18.40
C ALA A 68 -4.04 -0.41 -17.99
N VAL A 69 -4.95 -0.18 -18.95
CA VAL A 69 -6.39 -0.17 -18.67
C VAL A 69 -6.88 -1.57 -18.29
N PHE A 70 -6.42 -2.61 -18.98
CA PHE A 70 -6.77 -3.99 -18.65
C PHE A 70 -6.34 -4.36 -17.23
N ASP A 71 -5.13 -4.01 -16.84
CA ASP A 71 -4.61 -4.23 -15.49
C ASP A 71 -5.50 -3.56 -14.43
N ARG A 72 -5.77 -2.25 -14.60
CA ARG A 72 -6.61 -1.49 -13.66
C ARG A 72 -8.07 -1.92 -13.60
N VAL A 73 -8.61 -2.47 -14.67
CA VAL A 73 -10.03 -2.88 -14.70
C VAL A 73 -10.20 -4.32 -14.29
N VAL A 74 -9.38 -5.22 -14.83
CA VAL A 74 -9.56 -6.67 -14.66
C VAL A 74 -8.72 -7.17 -13.50
N ILE A 75 -7.42 -6.88 -13.49
CA ILE A 75 -6.51 -7.40 -12.47
C ILE A 75 -6.86 -6.80 -11.10
N ASP A 76 -7.00 -5.48 -11.00
CA ASP A 76 -7.40 -4.82 -9.76
C ASP A 76 -8.77 -5.30 -9.27
N ALA A 77 -9.75 -5.50 -10.16
CA ALA A 77 -11.07 -5.98 -9.75
C ALA A 77 -11.01 -7.40 -9.17
N ILE A 78 -10.23 -8.30 -9.78
CA ILE A 78 -10.03 -9.67 -9.30
C ILE A 78 -9.34 -9.64 -7.93
N VAL A 79 -8.23 -8.90 -7.80
CA VAL A 79 -7.48 -8.81 -6.54
C VAL A 79 -8.37 -8.25 -5.42
N ASN A 80 -9.12 -7.18 -5.70
CA ASN A 80 -10.06 -6.61 -4.74
C ASN A 80 -11.23 -7.55 -4.42
N ALA A 81 -11.70 -8.35 -5.36
CA ALA A 81 -12.73 -9.36 -5.12
C ALA A 81 -12.21 -10.46 -4.18
N VAL A 82 -11.02 -11.01 -4.44
CA VAL A 82 -10.37 -12.01 -3.59
C VAL A 82 -10.14 -11.46 -2.18
N GLY A 83 -9.62 -10.23 -2.07
CA GLY A 83 -9.40 -9.59 -0.77
C GLY A 83 -10.70 -9.30 -0.01
N ARG A 84 -11.78 -8.90 -0.70
CA ARG A 84 -13.10 -8.73 -0.07
C ARG A 84 -13.69 -10.07 0.38
N PHE A 85 -13.56 -11.10 -0.44
CA PHE A 85 -14.04 -12.44 -0.10
C PHE A 85 -13.29 -13.02 1.10
N GLY A 86 -11.97 -12.91 1.13
CA GLY A 86 -11.16 -13.39 2.26
C GLY A 86 -11.52 -12.70 3.57
N ARG A 87 -11.71 -11.37 3.56
CA ARG A 87 -12.17 -10.62 4.75
C ARG A 87 -13.58 -11.01 5.17
N TRP A 88 -14.51 -11.14 4.22
CA TRP A 88 -15.86 -11.62 4.51
C TRP A 88 -15.83 -13.00 5.17
N LEU A 89 -15.06 -13.95 4.60
CA LEU A 89 -14.92 -15.31 5.13
C LEU A 89 -14.32 -15.30 6.54
N ALA A 90 -13.27 -14.50 6.77
CA ALA A 90 -12.67 -14.36 8.10
C ALA A 90 -13.67 -13.84 9.14
N THR A 91 -14.48 -12.83 8.79
CA THR A 91 -15.52 -12.32 9.70
C THR A 91 -16.62 -13.35 9.95
N TRP A 92 -16.99 -14.14 8.95
CA TRP A 92 -17.97 -15.21 9.11
C TRP A 92 -17.45 -16.30 10.03
N LEU A 93 -16.22 -16.80 9.81
CA LEU A 93 -15.57 -17.80 10.66
C LEU A 93 -15.44 -17.31 12.10
N LYS A 94 -15.02 -16.06 12.29
CA LYS A 94 -14.94 -15.44 13.61
C LYS A 94 -16.30 -15.47 14.31
N LYS A 95 -17.37 -15.06 13.63
CA LYS A 95 -18.72 -15.08 14.22
C LYS A 95 -19.24 -16.50 14.48
N ALA A 96 -18.91 -17.45 13.62
CA ALA A 96 -19.36 -18.83 13.76
C ALA A 96 -18.64 -19.57 14.89
N ILE A 97 -17.39 -19.22 15.18
CA ILE A 97 -16.54 -19.96 16.13
C ILE A 97 -16.31 -19.18 17.43
N ASP A 98 -15.89 -17.91 17.37
CA ASP A 98 -15.54 -17.15 18.57
C ASP A 98 -16.78 -16.75 19.37
N ASN A 99 -17.84 -16.25 18.73
CA ASN A 99 -19.00 -15.76 19.48
C ASN A 99 -19.64 -16.87 20.34
N PRO A 100 -19.93 -18.09 19.85
CA PRO A 100 -20.52 -19.12 20.69
C PRO A 100 -19.61 -19.58 21.84
N ILE A 101 -18.30 -19.63 21.59
CA ILE A 101 -17.33 -20.08 22.60
C ILE A 101 -17.11 -19.00 23.67
N VAL A 102 -16.89 -17.76 23.24
CA VAL A 102 -16.64 -16.62 24.14
C VAL A 102 -17.91 -16.25 24.90
N ASP A 103 -19.04 -16.10 24.22
CA ASP A 103 -20.31 -15.78 24.89
C ASP A 103 -20.75 -16.94 25.78
N GLY A 104 -20.51 -18.19 25.38
CA GLY A 104 -20.75 -19.38 26.21
C GLY A 104 -19.92 -19.37 27.50
N ALA A 105 -18.62 -19.06 27.40
CA ALA A 105 -17.74 -18.95 28.55
C ALA A 105 -18.14 -17.80 29.49
N VAL A 106 -18.43 -16.62 28.93
CA VAL A 106 -18.84 -15.43 29.70
C VAL A 106 -20.19 -15.66 30.39
N ASN A 107 -21.19 -16.19 29.69
CA ASN A 107 -22.49 -16.52 30.27
C ASN A 107 -22.37 -17.61 31.35
N GLY A 108 -21.49 -18.58 31.18
CA GLY A 108 -21.19 -19.60 32.19
C GLY A 108 -20.64 -18.99 33.49
N VAL A 109 -19.65 -18.09 33.39
CA VAL A 109 -19.12 -17.35 34.55
C VAL A 109 -20.21 -16.50 35.21
N GLY A 110 -21.03 -15.83 34.41
CA GLY A 110 -22.17 -15.05 34.89
C GLY A 110 -23.17 -15.91 35.67
N TRP A 111 -23.53 -17.08 35.14
CA TRP A 111 -24.42 -18.02 35.79
C TRP A 111 -23.88 -18.54 37.13
N VAL A 112 -22.60 -18.93 37.19
CA VAL A 112 -21.96 -19.37 38.45
C VAL A 112 -22.00 -18.25 39.50
N THR A 113 -21.69 -17.03 39.07
CA THR A 113 -21.66 -15.86 39.97
C THR A 113 -23.06 -15.53 40.50
N GLN A 114 -24.08 -15.61 39.65
CA GLN A 114 -25.47 -15.40 40.04
C GLN A 114 -25.95 -16.45 41.03
N GLN A 115 -25.67 -17.73 40.80
CA GLN A 115 -26.01 -18.80 41.74
C GLN A 115 -25.34 -18.61 43.10
N ALA A 116 -24.06 -18.24 43.12
CA ALA A 116 -23.36 -17.95 44.37
C ALA A 116 -24.04 -16.78 45.13
N GLY A 117 -24.45 -15.74 44.41
CA GLY A 117 -25.19 -14.62 44.97
C GLY A 117 -26.57 -15.02 45.51
N GLU A 118 -27.30 -15.87 44.80
CA GLU A 118 -28.60 -16.41 45.25
C GLU A 118 -28.47 -17.29 46.49
N PHE A 119 -27.43 -18.13 46.55
CA PHE A 119 -27.13 -18.94 47.73
C PHE A 119 -26.80 -18.07 48.96
N MET A 120 -25.95 -17.03 48.78
CA MET A 120 -25.67 -16.07 49.84
C MET A 120 -26.93 -15.30 50.27
N ARG A 121 -27.79 -14.94 49.32
CA ARG A 121 -29.06 -14.26 49.60
C ARG A 121 -30.03 -15.18 50.36
N ALA A 122 -30.06 -16.48 50.07
CA ALA A 122 -30.89 -17.44 50.79
C ALA A 122 -30.47 -17.64 52.26
N THR A 123 -29.21 -17.34 52.60
CA THR A 123 -28.72 -17.37 53.99
C THR A 123 -29.17 -16.12 54.78
N GLN A 124 -29.69 -15.10 54.12
CA GLN A 124 -30.24 -13.90 54.75
C GLN A 124 -31.72 -14.12 55.13
N THR A 125 -31.99 -14.32 56.42
CA THR A 125 -33.35 -14.63 56.94
C THR A 125 -34.31 -13.43 57.00
N GLY A 126 -33.84 -12.20 56.74
CA GLY A 126 -34.65 -10.97 56.80
C GLY A 126 -35.17 -10.56 58.19
N ASN A 127 -35.06 -11.44 59.19
CA ASN A 127 -35.43 -11.17 60.57
C ASN A 127 -34.28 -10.48 61.32
N VAL A 128 -34.48 -9.21 61.71
CA VAL A 128 -33.52 -8.37 62.46
C VAL A 128 -33.03 -9.05 63.74
N GLN A 129 -33.86 -9.87 64.39
CA GLN A 129 -33.47 -10.59 65.62
C GLN A 129 -32.35 -11.60 65.37
N ASN A 130 -32.36 -12.29 64.22
CA ASN A 130 -31.32 -13.28 63.89
C ASN A 130 -29.96 -12.60 63.65
N TYR A 131 -29.95 -11.41 63.02
CA TYR A 131 -28.73 -10.62 62.84
C TYR A 131 -28.14 -10.16 64.18
N LEU A 132 -28.99 -9.72 65.11
CA LEU A 132 -28.56 -9.28 66.44
C LEU A 132 -27.94 -10.44 67.24
N LEU A 133 -28.51 -11.65 67.15
CA LEU A 133 -27.96 -12.84 67.79
C LEU A 133 -26.60 -13.25 67.22
N VAL A 134 -26.47 -13.27 65.88
CA VAL A 134 -25.18 -13.57 65.23
C VAL A 134 -24.13 -12.53 65.59
N ALA A 135 -24.47 -11.24 65.58
CA ALA A 135 -23.55 -10.17 65.97
C ALA A 135 -23.07 -10.33 67.43
N ALA A 136 -23.99 -10.57 68.37
CA ALA A 136 -23.65 -10.79 69.77
C ALA A 136 -22.75 -12.03 69.96
N ALA A 137 -23.09 -13.16 69.32
CA ALA A 137 -22.28 -14.37 69.36
C ALA A 137 -20.87 -14.15 68.77
N THR A 138 -20.76 -13.40 67.68
CA THR A 138 -19.47 -13.06 67.05
C THR A 138 -18.60 -12.22 68.00
N VAL A 139 -19.18 -11.23 68.68
CA VAL A 139 -18.45 -10.40 69.66
C VAL A 139 -17.96 -11.23 70.84
N VAL A 140 -18.81 -12.10 71.40
CA VAL A 140 -18.43 -12.98 72.52
C VAL A 140 -17.31 -13.94 72.10
N LEU A 141 -17.40 -14.53 70.92
CA LEU A 141 -16.37 -15.43 70.38
C LEU A 141 -15.03 -14.71 70.19
N LEU A 142 -15.04 -13.49 69.65
CA LEU A 142 -13.83 -12.66 69.51
C LEU A 142 -13.20 -12.33 70.87
N LEU A 143 -14.00 -12.00 71.89
CA LEU A 143 -13.51 -11.73 73.24
C LEU A 143 -12.87 -12.97 73.87
N VAL A 144 -13.49 -14.14 73.72
CA VAL A 144 -12.93 -15.41 74.22
C VAL A 144 -11.61 -15.72 73.51
N LEU A 145 -11.54 -15.57 72.18
CA LEU A 145 -10.29 -15.78 71.44
C LEU A 145 -9.20 -14.79 71.85
N PHE A 146 -9.55 -13.54 72.13
CA PHE A 146 -8.60 -12.53 72.61
C PHE A 146 -8.07 -12.88 74.01
N LEU A 147 -8.96 -13.25 74.93
CA LEU A 147 -8.61 -13.66 76.29
C LEU A 147 -7.87 -15.00 76.37
N TRP A 148 -8.05 -15.87 75.38
CA TRP A 148 -7.33 -17.15 75.29
C TRP A 148 -5.94 -17.02 74.65
N ARG A 149 -5.72 -15.95 73.87
CA ARG A 149 -4.45 -15.64 73.22
C ARG A 149 -3.55 -14.73 74.06
N GLY A 150 -4.11 -13.97 75.00
CA GLY A 150 -3.39 -13.16 75.99
C GLY A 150 -3.09 -13.94 77.26
#